data_AF-A0A1Q2ZU36-F1
#
_entry.id   AF-A0A1Q2ZU36-F1
#
_cell.length_a   1.000
_cell.length_b   1.000
_cell.length_c   1.000
_cell.angle_alpha   90.00
_cell.angle_beta   90.00
_cell.angle_gamma   90.00
#
_symmetry.space_group_name_H-M   'P 1'
#
loop_
_entity.id
_entity.type
_entity.pdbx_description
1 polymer ?
#
loop_
_entity_poly.entity_id
_entity_poly.type
_entity_poly.pdbx_seq_one_letter_code
_entity_poly.pdbx_strand_id
1 'polypeptide(L)'
;MSMISDDSEKDLEKCVQTFEEEEIELPEDSSGGKLTYFLAPYFFEKTWISDIGFSLLGTFMSSFAPLVYFNLRDFYDNKIETKLSDVVSPLWMIIHYFLCFTMFSVNFIDNRKNVDIEKKALQKLLKEVAEVDLTGDPVAWRRIASRVNYFSEEGGNYYSVFYSGEHCMRFFVREIVKPIECQTYDIRCYYEGERYRNFWKNPSNKALTERALANYNKSVENFGELSHIAEKDGCRDDIFDKVHSIFSTSMFYLVIIEFASFMIMALTLIVLLISLAIFDLFATPH
;
A
#
# COMPACT_ATOMS: atom_id res chain seq x y z
N MET A 1 -23.92 35.61 -53.06
CA MET A 1 -24.53 35.38 -51.73
C MET A 1 -24.77 33.88 -51.64
N SER A 2 -23.81 33.16 -51.09
CA SER A 2 -23.80 31.68 -51.02
C SER A 2 -24.16 31.30 -49.59
N MET A 3 -25.22 30.52 -49.45
CA MET A 3 -25.78 30.06 -48.19
C MET A 3 -25.07 28.75 -47.84
N ILE A 4 -24.11 28.83 -46.93
CA ILE A 4 -23.44 27.65 -46.35
C ILE A 4 -24.32 27.21 -45.19
N SER A 5 -24.99 26.06 -45.34
CA SER A 5 -25.73 25.40 -44.29
C SER A 5 -24.75 24.79 -43.28
N ASP A 6 -24.84 25.27 -42.04
CA ASP A 6 -24.07 24.81 -40.91
C ASP A 6 -24.71 23.50 -40.38
N ASP A 7 -24.29 22.37 -40.93
CA ASP A 7 -24.72 21.01 -40.56
C ASP A 7 -23.94 20.46 -39.34
N SER A 8 -23.52 21.34 -38.41
CA SER A 8 -22.62 20.99 -37.31
C SER A 8 -23.32 20.56 -36.01
N GLU A 9 -24.63 20.35 -36.01
CA GLU A 9 -25.42 20.10 -34.80
C GLU A 9 -26.06 18.70 -34.73
N LYS A 10 -25.33 17.62 -35.05
CA LYS A 10 -25.90 16.24 -34.92
C LYS A 10 -24.96 15.07 -34.65
N ASP A 11 -23.78 15.26 -34.08
CA ASP A 11 -22.85 14.13 -33.81
C ASP A 11 -22.49 13.89 -32.33
N LEU A 12 -23.19 14.50 -31.38
CA LEU A 12 -22.99 14.24 -29.93
C LEU A 12 -23.86 13.11 -29.35
N GLU A 13 -24.76 12.51 -30.13
CA GLU A 13 -25.62 11.40 -29.68
C GLU A 13 -25.03 9.99 -29.93
N LYS A 14 -23.81 9.89 -30.48
CA LYS A 14 -23.19 8.61 -30.84
C LYS A 14 -22.08 8.16 -29.87
N CYS A 15 -22.34 8.22 -28.57
CA CYS A 15 -21.53 7.55 -27.55
C CYS A 15 -22.39 6.82 -26.50
N VAL A 16 -23.55 6.31 -26.93
CA VAL A 16 -24.13 5.15 -26.24
C VAL A 16 -23.29 3.96 -26.69
N GLN A 17 -22.18 3.69 -25.99
CA GLN A 17 -21.43 2.46 -26.13
C GLN A 17 -22.38 1.30 -25.82
N THR A 18 -22.85 0.63 -26.87
CA THR A 18 -23.44 -0.70 -26.80
C THR A 18 -22.36 -1.68 -26.35
N PHE A 19 -22.16 -1.77 -25.02
CA PHE A 19 -21.40 -2.85 -24.36
C PHE A 19 -22.22 -4.15 -24.34
N GLU A 20 -22.83 -4.50 -25.47
CA GLU A 20 -23.40 -5.82 -25.67
C GLU A 20 -22.25 -6.72 -26.14
N GLU A 21 -21.82 -7.62 -25.25
CA GLU A 21 -20.91 -8.76 -25.51
C GLU A 21 -19.40 -8.50 -25.68
N GLU A 22 -18.82 -7.42 -25.12
CA GLU A 22 -17.38 -7.44 -24.85
C GLU A 22 -17.08 -8.35 -23.66
N GLU A 23 -16.15 -9.29 -23.85
CA GLU A 23 -15.66 -10.20 -22.82
C GLU A 23 -15.21 -9.38 -21.61
N ILE A 24 -15.83 -9.62 -20.44
CA ILE A 24 -15.55 -8.84 -19.22
C ILE A 24 -14.17 -9.25 -18.72
N GLU A 25 -13.14 -8.53 -19.16
CA GLU A 25 -11.75 -8.77 -18.76
C GLU A 25 -11.48 -8.14 -17.40
N LEU A 26 -11.06 -8.97 -16.45
CA LEU A 26 -10.61 -8.59 -15.13
C LEU A 26 -9.21 -9.16 -14.86
N PRO A 27 -8.44 -8.57 -13.93
CA PRO A 27 -7.15 -9.13 -13.54
C PRO A 27 -7.20 -10.60 -13.14
N GLU A 28 -8.32 -11.08 -12.59
CA GLU A 28 -8.50 -12.49 -12.23
C GLU A 28 -8.44 -13.47 -13.41
N ASP A 29 -8.75 -13.02 -14.63
CA ASP A 29 -8.80 -13.88 -15.82
C ASP A 29 -7.41 -14.12 -16.42
N SER A 30 -6.40 -13.34 -15.98
CA SER A 30 -5.02 -13.47 -16.46
C SER A 30 -4.15 -14.28 -15.50
N SER A 31 -3.27 -15.10 -16.06
CA SER A 31 -2.36 -15.98 -15.29
C SER A 31 -1.40 -15.21 -14.36
N GLY A 32 -1.03 -13.98 -14.73
CA GLY A 32 -0.20 -13.08 -13.93
C GLY A 32 -0.98 -12.02 -13.16
N GLY A 33 -2.30 -11.88 -13.36
CA GLY A 33 -3.02 -10.69 -12.92
C GLY A 33 -3.16 -10.58 -11.41
N LYS A 34 -3.10 -11.68 -10.66
CA LYS A 34 -3.01 -11.63 -9.20
C LYS A 34 -1.74 -10.91 -8.77
N LEU A 35 -0.61 -11.35 -9.31
CA LEU A 35 0.69 -10.75 -9.00
C LEU A 35 0.73 -9.27 -9.42
N THR A 36 0.29 -8.97 -10.65
CA THR A 36 0.23 -7.60 -11.17
C THR A 36 -0.69 -6.72 -10.32
N TYR A 37 -1.90 -7.18 -9.99
CA TYR A 37 -2.85 -6.43 -9.17
C TYR A 37 -2.31 -6.09 -7.78
N PHE A 38 -1.58 -7.04 -7.16
CA PHE A 38 -0.99 -6.81 -5.85
C PHE A 38 0.21 -5.86 -5.94
N LEU A 39 1.12 -6.07 -6.89
CA LEU A 39 2.38 -5.33 -6.97
C LEU A 39 2.25 -3.94 -7.62
N ALA A 40 1.28 -3.74 -8.51
CA ALA A 40 1.20 -2.53 -9.33
C ALA A 40 1.11 -1.23 -8.50
N PRO A 41 0.23 -1.09 -7.49
CA PRO A 41 0.18 0.14 -6.69
C PRO A 41 1.54 0.47 -6.06
N TYR A 42 2.23 -0.54 -5.54
CA TYR A 42 3.53 -0.38 -4.91
C TYR A 42 4.62 0.14 -5.86
N PHE A 43 4.62 -0.34 -7.11
CA PHE A 43 5.59 0.10 -8.12
C PHE A 43 5.22 1.45 -8.73
N PHE A 44 3.94 1.67 -9.05
CA PHE A 44 3.47 2.88 -9.73
C PHE A 44 3.41 4.10 -8.80
N GLU A 45 3.11 3.92 -7.51
CA GLU A 45 3.13 5.01 -6.52
C GLU A 45 4.55 5.35 -6.05
N LYS A 46 5.57 4.64 -6.56
CA LYS A 46 7.01 4.84 -6.26
C LYS A 46 7.39 4.62 -4.79
N THR A 47 6.48 4.10 -3.97
CA THR A 47 6.71 3.79 -2.55
C THR A 47 7.85 2.79 -2.36
N TRP A 48 8.04 1.92 -3.34
CA TRP A 48 9.17 1.00 -3.39
C TRP A 48 10.55 1.66 -3.38
N ILE A 49 10.70 2.86 -3.95
CA ILE A 49 11.99 3.55 -4.00
C ILE A 49 12.42 3.93 -2.58
N SER A 50 11.50 4.51 -1.81
CA SER A 50 11.76 4.82 -0.40
C SER A 50 11.98 3.56 0.41
N ASP A 51 11.14 2.54 0.25
CA ASP A 51 11.22 1.32 1.06
C ASP A 51 12.50 0.52 0.80
N ILE A 52 12.92 0.39 -0.46
CA ILE A 52 14.21 -0.23 -0.83
C ILE A 52 15.37 0.65 -0.36
N GLY A 53 15.29 1.97 -0.57
CA GLY A 53 16.32 2.92 -0.16
C GLY A 53 16.58 2.90 1.35
N PHE A 54 15.52 2.96 2.16
CA PHE A 54 15.62 2.87 3.62
C PHE A 54 16.15 1.52 4.09
N SER A 55 15.73 0.43 3.45
CA SER A 55 16.21 -0.92 3.77
C SER A 55 17.70 -1.10 3.48
N LEU A 56 18.16 -0.62 2.33
CA LEU A 56 19.57 -0.64 1.95
C LEU A 56 20.40 0.25 2.85
N LEU A 57 19.91 1.45 3.19
CA LEU A 57 20.58 2.36 4.12
C LEU A 57 20.71 1.73 5.52
N GLY A 58 19.66 1.12 6.04
CA GLY A 58 19.69 0.42 7.33
C GLY A 58 20.71 -0.72 7.33
N THR A 59 20.70 -1.56 6.30
CA THR A 59 21.68 -2.65 6.15
C THR A 59 23.12 -2.12 6.07
N PHE A 60 23.34 -1.03 5.31
CA PHE A 60 24.65 -0.39 5.19
C PHE A 60 25.12 0.20 6.52
N MET A 61 24.24 0.90 7.25
CA MET A 61 24.54 1.44 8.58
C MET A 61 24.88 0.34 9.59
N SER A 62 24.15 -0.78 9.56
CA SER A 62 24.44 -1.93 10.42
C SER A 62 25.81 -2.55 10.18
N SER A 63 26.38 -2.38 8.98
CA SER A 63 27.70 -2.90 8.62
C SER A 63 28.86 -2.07 9.19
N PHE A 64 28.61 -0.82 9.60
CA PHE A 64 29.64 0.00 10.25
C PHE A 64 29.93 -0.43 11.69
N ALA A 65 28.94 -0.97 12.41
CA ALA A 65 29.11 -1.41 13.78
C ALA A 65 30.18 -2.52 13.94
N PRO A 66 30.14 -3.62 13.15
CA PRO A 66 31.23 -4.59 13.09
C PRO A 66 32.57 -3.95 12.72
N LEU A 67 32.59 -3.03 11.75
CA LEU A 67 33.79 -2.38 11.27
C LEU A 67 34.50 -1.60 12.39
N VAL A 68 33.76 -0.84 13.20
CA VAL A 68 34.30 -0.14 14.39
C VAL A 68 34.76 -1.15 15.46
N TYR A 69 33.98 -2.20 15.70
CA TYR A 69 34.34 -3.26 16.66
C TYR A 69 35.66 -3.95 16.31
N PHE A 70 35.88 -4.34 15.05
CA PHE A 70 37.13 -4.98 14.63
C PHE A 70 38.33 -4.04 14.71
N ASN A 71 38.16 -2.75 14.37
CA ASN A 71 39.23 -1.76 14.58
C ASN A 71 39.62 -1.64 16.06
N LEU A 72 38.65 -1.67 16.97
CA LEU A 72 38.90 -1.69 18.42
C LEU A 72 39.58 -2.99 18.86
N ARG A 73 39.13 -4.15 18.38
CA ARG A 73 39.72 -5.45 18.72
C ARG A 73 41.17 -5.55 18.25
N ASP A 74 41.45 -5.22 16.98
CA ASP A 74 42.79 -5.27 16.39
C ASP A 74 43.75 -4.29 17.06
N PHE A 75 43.21 -3.29 17.76
CA PHE A 75 43.98 -2.40 18.60
C PHE A 75 44.41 -3.03 19.94
N TYR A 76 43.51 -3.77 20.62
CA TYR A 76 43.77 -4.34 21.95
C TYR A 76 44.47 -5.72 21.92
N ASP A 77 44.29 -6.52 20.88
CA ASP A 77 44.89 -7.86 20.72
C ASP A 77 46.08 -7.86 19.73
N ASN A 78 46.95 -8.88 19.82
CA ASN A 78 47.94 -9.15 18.76
C ASN A 78 47.21 -9.28 17.42
N LYS A 79 47.66 -8.57 16.39
CA LYS A 79 47.12 -8.53 15.02
C LYS A 79 46.63 -9.91 14.55
N ILE A 80 45.36 -10.23 14.79
CA ILE A 80 44.70 -11.40 14.22
C ILE A 80 44.29 -10.98 12.83
N GLU A 81 44.54 -11.82 11.83
CA GLU A 81 44.23 -11.50 10.43
C GLU A 81 42.70 -11.44 10.25
N THR A 82 42.15 -10.22 10.35
CA THR A 82 40.71 -9.97 10.22
C THR A 82 40.27 -10.28 8.80
N LYS A 83 39.44 -11.31 8.63
CA LYS A 83 38.91 -11.70 7.32
C LYS A 83 37.67 -10.88 7.00
N LEU A 84 37.40 -10.67 5.71
CA LEU A 84 36.18 -10.00 5.24
C LEU A 84 34.90 -10.66 5.82
N SER A 85 34.93 -11.98 6.05
CA SER A 85 33.84 -12.75 6.66
C SER A 85 33.59 -12.41 8.14
N ASP A 86 34.58 -11.85 8.83
CA ASP A 86 34.46 -11.45 10.22
C ASP A 86 33.73 -10.10 10.31
N VAL A 87 34.08 -9.14 9.44
CA VAL A 87 33.43 -7.83 9.31
C VAL A 87 32.00 -7.96 8.75
N VAL A 88 31.82 -8.82 7.77
CA VAL A 88 30.54 -9.12 7.13
C VAL A 88 30.02 -10.44 7.69
N SER A 89 29.75 -10.48 9.00
CA SER A 89 29.19 -11.66 9.66
C SER A 89 27.95 -12.12 8.88
N PRO A 90 27.96 -13.31 8.25
CA PRO A 90 26.85 -13.76 7.42
C PRO A 90 25.54 -13.82 8.20
N LEU A 91 25.61 -14.22 9.48
CA LEU A 91 24.47 -14.22 10.40
C LEU A 91 23.91 -12.81 10.63
N TRP A 92 24.79 -11.83 10.84
CA TRP A 92 24.39 -10.44 11.02
C TRP A 92 23.67 -9.90 9.77
N MET A 93 24.26 -10.12 8.59
CA MET A 93 23.66 -9.71 7.32
C MET A 93 22.32 -10.41 7.08
N ILE A 94 22.22 -11.72 7.33
CA ILE A 94 20.98 -12.49 7.15
C ILE A 94 19.87 -11.92 8.04
N ILE A 95 20.16 -11.59 9.31
CA ILE A 95 19.17 -11.00 10.22
C ILE A 95 18.68 -9.65 9.68
N HIS A 96 19.58 -8.77 9.25
CA HIS A 96 19.22 -7.45 8.74
C HIS A 96 18.45 -7.52 7.42
N TYR A 97 18.86 -8.39 6.50
CA TYR A 97 18.10 -8.63 5.26
C TYR A 97 16.70 -9.18 5.54
N PHE A 98 16.56 -10.12 6.48
CA PHE A 98 15.26 -10.68 6.85
C PHE A 98 14.34 -9.63 7.49
N LEU A 99 14.89 -8.77 8.34
CA LEU A 99 14.16 -7.63 8.94
C LEU A 99 13.72 -6.62 7.88
N CYS A 100 14.63 -6.23 6.98
CA CYS A 100 14.30 -5.35 5.85
C CYS A 100 13.22 -5.94 4.95
N PHE A 101 13.31 -7.23 4.61
CA PHE A 101 12.32 -7.91 3.80
C PHE A 101 10.95 -8.00 4.50
N THR A 102 10.95 -8.27 5.81
CA THR A 102 9.72 -8.32 6.61
C THR A 102 9.05 -6.94 6.65
N MET A 103 9.83 -5.87 6.85
CA MET A 103 9.32 -4.50 6.80
C MET A 103 8.82 -4.08 5.44
N PHE A 104 9.58 -4.39 4.39
CA PHE A 104 9.13 -4.19 3.01
C PHE A 104 7.77 -4.86 2.81
N SER A 105 7.60 -6.10 3.26
CA SER A 105 6.35 -6.84 3.12
C SER A 105 5.22 -6.23 3.96
N VAL A 106 5.51 -5.78 5.18
CA VAL A 106 4.54 -5.15 6.09
C VAL A 106 4.10 -3.77 5.58
N ASN A 107 5.04 -2.92 5.14
CA ASN A 107 4.76 -1.62 4.52
C ASN A 107 4.02 -1.81 3.19
N PHE A 108 4.40 -2.80 2.39
CA PHE A 108 3.68 -3.15 1.17
C PHE A 108 2.22 -3.50 1.43
N ILE A 109 1.95 -4.35 2.43
CA ILE A 109 0.58 -4.75 2.81
C ILE A 109 -0.19 -3.56 3.37
N ASP A 110 0.43 -2.74 4.22
CA ASP A 110 -0.19 -1.54 4.80
C ASP A 110 -0.54 -0.51 3.73
N ASN A 111 0.41 -0.21 2.84
CA ASN A 111 0.16 0.65 1.67
C ASN A 111 -1.00 0.10 0.86
N ARG A 112 -1.07 -1.22 0.62
CA ARG A 112 -2.19 -1.83 -0.11
C ARG A 112 -3.53 -1.70 0.61
N LYS A 113 -3.54 -1.89 1.93
CA LYS A 113 -4.72 -1.70 2.79
C LYS A 113 -5.21 -0.26 2.73
N ASN A 114 -4.27 0.68 2.64
CA ASN A 114 -4.49 2.12 2.60
C ASN A 114 -4.59 2.69 1.17
N VAL A 115 -4.61 1.86 0.12
CA VAL A 115 -4.97 2.33 -1.24
C VAL A 115 -6.45 2.67 -1.20
N ASP A 116 -6.72 3.90 -0.76
CA ASP A 116 -8.02 4.52 -0.78
C ASP A 116 -8.45 4.67 -2.24
N ILE A 117 -9.65 4.20 -2.57
CA ILE A 117 -10.24 4.44 -3.87
C ILE A 117 -10.34 5.96 -4.12
N GLU A 118 -9.93 6.42 -5.31
CA GLU A 118 -10.09 7.82 -5.68
C GLU A 118 -11.58 8.20 -5.65
N LYS A 119 -11.90 9.40 -5.16
CA LYS A 119 -13.27 9.92 -5.08
C LYS A 119 -14.06 9.72 -6.37
N LYS A 120 -13.45 9.96 -7.55
CA LYS A 120 -14.11 9.79 -8.85
C LYS A 120 -14.40 8.32 -9.15
N ALA A 121 -13.45 7.43 -8.90
CA ALA A 121 -13.64 5.99 -9.04
C ALA A 121 -14.71 5.46 -8.07
N LEU A 122 -14.77 6.00 -6.84
CA LEU A 122 -15.82 5.68 -5.88
C LEU A 122 -17.20 6.16 -6.35
N GLN A 123 -17.31 7.39 -6.86
CA GLN A 123 -18.55 7.89 -7.46
C GLN A 123 -19.00 7.01 -8.63
N LYS A 124 -18.06 6.58 -9.48
CA LYS A 124 -18.33 5.65 -10.58
C LYS A 124 -18.85 4.31 -10.05
N LEU A 125 -18.19 3.72 -9.04
CA LEU A 125 -18.65 2.50 -8.39
C LEU A 125 -20.09 2.64 -7.88
N LEU A 126 -20.39 3.69 -7.11
CA LEU A 126 -21.72 3.89 -6.55
C LEU A 126 -22.78 4.10 -7.65
N LYS A 127 -22.44 4.79 -8.74
CA LYS A 127 -23.33 4.96 -9.89
C LYS A 127 -23.64 3.62 -10.55
N GLU A 128 -22.62 2.81 -10.84
CA GLU A 128 -22.80 1.48 -11.43
C GLU A 128 -23.63 0.57 -10.52
N VAL A 129 -23.35 0.54 -9.21
CA VAL A 129 -24.13 -0.24 -8.23
C VAL A 129 -25.57 0.24 -8.15
N ALA A 130 -25.83 1.54 -8.32
CA ALA A 130 -27.19 2.09 -8.29
C ALA A 130 -28.01 1.80 -9.56
N GLU A 131 -27.35 1.56 -10.69
CA GLU A 131 -28.00 1.45 -12.02
C GLU A 131 -28.08 0.02 -12.55
N VAL A 132 -27.13 -0.85 -12.20
CA VAL A 132 -27.09 -2.25 -12.65
C VAL A 132 -28.12 -3.10 -11.90
N ASP A 133 -28.78 -4.03 -12.61
CA ASP A 133 -29.65 -5.02 -11.98
C ASP A 133 -28.82 -6.08 -11.25
N LEU A 134 -28.64 -5.88 -9.95
CA LEU A 134 -27.94 -6.82 -9.06
C LEU A 134 -28.73 -8.10 -8.78
N THR A 135 -30.01 -8.15 -9.15
CA THR A 135 -30.91 -9.27 -8.83
C THR A 135 -31.01 -10.25 -10.01
N GLY A 136 -31.16 -9.72 -11.23
CA GLY A 136 -31.35 -10.53 -12.44
C GLY A 136 -30.07 -10.95 -13.15
N ASP A 137 -28.93 -10.30 -12.89
CA ASP A 137 -27.68 -10.54 -13.62
C ASP A 137 -26.64 -11.31 -12.79
N PRO A 138 -26.29 -12.56 -13.18
CA PRO A 138 -25.32 -13.38 -12.46
C PRO A 138 -23.88 -12.84 -12.52
N VAL A 139 -23.57 -11.93 -13.44
CA VAL A 139 -22.23 -11.34 -13.61
C VAL A 139 -22.21 -9.84 -13.29
N ALA A 140 -23.24 -9.32 -12.62
CA ALA A 140 -23.40 -7.89 -12.30
C ALA A 140 -22.13 -7.29 -11.68
N TRP A 141 -21.57 -7.94 -10.65
CA TRP A 141 -20.38 -7.46 -9.96
C TRP A 141 -19.11 -7.51 -10.81
N ARG A 142 -18.97 -8.50 -11.70
CA ARG A 142 -17.86 -8.52 -12.67
C ARG A 142 -17.97 -7.35 -13.64
N ARG A 143 -19.18 -7.07 -14.13
CA ARG A 143 -19.42 -5.94 -15.03
C ARG A 143 -19.14 -4.60 -14.35
N ILE A 144 -19.61 -4.43 -13.11
CA ILE A 144 -19.33 -3.24 -12.29
C ILE A 144 -17.81 -3.08 -12.09
N ALA A 145 -17.11 -4.14 -11.69
CA ALA A 145 -15.66 -4.10 -11.47
C ALA A 145 -14.90 -3.69 -12.74
N SER A 146 -15.24 -4.27 -13.89
CA SER A 146 -14.62 -3.97 -15.17
C SER A 146 -14.86 -2.51 -15.58
N ARG A 147 -16.10 -2.01 -15.47
CA ARG A 147 -16.44 -0.61 -15.80
C ARG A 147 -15.72 0.41 -14.90
N VAL A 148 -15.53 0.09 -13.62
CA VAL A 148 -14.77 0.97 -12.70
C VAL A 148 -13.27 0.93 -13.00
N ASN A 149 -12.72 -0.25 -13.31
CA ASN A 149 -11.32 -0.39 -13.71
C ASN A 149 -11.03 0.42 -14.98
N TYR A 150 -11.85 0.24 -16.02
CA TYR A 150 -11.73 0.95 -17.28
C TYR A 150 -11.81 2.47 -17.09
N PHE A 151 -12.79 2.96 -16.31
CA PHE A 151 -12.89 4.38 -15.97
C PHE A 151 -11.65 4.91 -15.24
N SER A 152 -11.05 4.10 -14.37
CA SER A 152 -9.85 4.49 -13.63
C SER A 152 -8.63 4.56 -14.56
N GLU A 153 -8.52 3.63 -15.51
CA GLU A 153 -7.48 3.62 -16.54
C GLU A 153 -7.57 4.84 -17.47
N GLU A 154 -8.78 5.17 -17.96
CA GLU A 154 -9.03 6.41 -18.72
C GLU A 154 -8.69 7.67 -17.91
N GLY A 155 -8.87 7.62 -16.58
CA GLY A 155 -8.49 8.67 -15.65
C GLY A 155 -6.99 8.80 -15.40
N GLY A 156 -6.16 7.94 -16.02
CA GLY A 156 -4.70 7.93 -15.88
C GLY A 156 -4.17 7.05 -14.74
N ASN A 157 -5.03 6.20 -14.14
CA ASN A 157 -4.57 5.24 -13.15
C ASN A 157 -3.92 4.04 -13.85
N TYR A 158 -2.69 3.70 -13.44
CA TYR A 158 -1.88 2.65 -14.09
C TYR A 158 -2.16 1.24 -13.57
N TYR A 159 -3.13 1.09 -12.66
CA TYR A 159 -3.47 -0.19 -12.07
C TYR A 159 -4.98 -0.33 -11.85
N SER A 160 -5.47 -1.57 -11.93
CA SER A 160 -6.87 -1.88 -11.70
C SER A 160 -7.27 -1.67 -10.24
N VAL A 161 -8.44 -1.07 -10.01
CA VAL A 161 -9.01 -0.86 -8.67
C VAL A 161 -9.47 -2.19 -8.09
N PHE A 162 -10.14 -3.02 -8.89
CA PHE A 162 -10.69 -4.31 -8.48
C PHE A 162 -10.03 -5.48 -9.23
N TYR A 163 -9.65 -6.50 -8.46
CA TYR A 163 -9.09 -7.75 -8.98
C TYR A 163 -10.16 -8.63 -9.65
N SER A 164 -11.34 -8.71 -9.02
CA SER A 164 -12.46 -9.56 -9.43
C SER A 164 -13.80 -8.89 -9.12
N GLY A 165 -14.88 -9.43 -9.67
CA GLY A 165 -16.24 -9.03 -9.29
C GLY A 165 -16.52 -9.27 -7.82
N GLU A 166 -16.08 -10.42 -7.29
CA GLU A 166 -16.19 -10.72 -5.85
C GLU A 166 -15.42 -9.73 -4.99
N HIS A 167 -14.21 -9.34 -5.40
CA HIS A 167 -13.42 -8.34 -4.68
C HIS A 167 -14.12 -6.97 -4.67
N CYS A 168 -14.75 -6.57 -5.78
CA CYS A 168 -15.54 -5.35 -5.87
C CYS A 168 -16.74 -5.37 -4.91
N MET A 169 -17.48 -6.48 -4.88
CA MET A 169 -18.61 -6.66 -3.96
C MET A 169 -18.17 -6.59 -2.49
N ARG A 170 -17.11 -7.32 -2.11
CA ARG A 170 -16.59 -7.32 -0.74
C ARG A 170 -16.12 -5.92 -0.32
N PHE A 171 -15.45 -5.20 -1.22
CA PHE A 171 -15.09 -3.81 -1.00
C PHE A 171 -16.32 -2.93 -0.72
N PHE A 172 -17.38 -3.03 -1.54
CA PHE A 172 -18.61 -2.27 -1.34
C PHE A 172 -19.25 -2.55 0.02
N VAL A 173 -19.34 -3.83 0.42
CA VAL A 173 -19.86 -4.21 1.74
C VAL A 173 -19.02 -3.62 2.86
N ARG A 174 -17.70 -3.80 2.79
CA ARG A 174 -16.76 -3.39 3.84
C ARG A 174 -16.66 -1.87 4.00
N GLU A 175 -16.61 -1.12 2.90
CA GLU A 175 -16.34 0.33 2.91
C GLU A 175 -17.61 1.19 2.86
N ILE A 176 -18.75 0.64 2.43
CA ILE A 176 -20.01 1.40 2.29
C ILE A 176 -21.08 0.87 3.23
N VAL A 177 -21.41 -0.42 3.13
CA VAL A 177 -22.52 -1.00 3.90
C VAL A 177 -22.20 -0.99 5.39
N LYS A 178 -21.03 -1.53 5.78
CA LYS A 178 -20.64 -1.65 7.20
C LYS A 178 -20.55 -0.31 7.95
N PRO A 179 -19.93 0.76 7.41
CA PRO A 179 -19.93 2.05 8.09
C PRO A 179 -21.33 2.64 8.29
N ILE A 180 -22.28 2.35 7.40
CA ILE A 180 -23.67 2.79 7.52
C ILE A 180 -24.41 1.95 8.57
N GLU A 181 -24.25 0.61 8.56
CA GLU A 181 -24.80 -0.29 9.58
C GLU A 181 -24.30 0.06 10.99
N CYS A 182 -22.99 0.32 11.12
CA CYS A 182 -22.34 0.74 12.37
C CYS A 182 -22.63 2.21 12.73
N GLN A 183 -23.38 2.96 11.90
CA GLN A 183 -23.68 4.39 12.08
C GLN A 183 -22.44 5.30 12.22
N THR A 184 -21.28 4.86 11.74
CA THR A 184 -20.04 5.66 11.74
C THR A 184 -20.01 6.61 10.55
N TYR A 185 -20.64 6.22 9.42
CA TYR A 185 -20.64 6.96 8.16
C TYR A 185 -19.23 7.38 7.69
N ASP A 186 -18.21 6.64 8.14
CA ASP A 186 -16.80 6.88 7.81
C ASP A 186 -16.46 6.24 6.46
N ILE A 187 -16.97 6.84 5.37
CA ILE A 187 -16.64 6.41 4.01
C ILE A 187 -15.39 7.17 3.57
N ARG A 188 -14.30 6.43 3.42
CA ARG A 188 -12.97 6.93 3.09
C ARG A 188 -12.75 6.93 1.58
N CYS A 189 -12.15 8.00 1.07
CA CYS A 189 -11.72 8.09 -0.32
C CYS A 189 -10.56 9.07 -0.46
N TYR A 190 -9.78 8.89 -1.53
CA TYR A 190 -8.65 9.74 -1.90
C TYR A 190 -9.05 10.90 -2.81
N TYR A 191 -8.44 12.07 -2.65
CA TYR A 191 -8.63 13.22 -3.55
C TYR A 191 -7.34 14.02 -3.68
N GLU A 192 -6.80 14.14 -4.90
CA GLU A 192 -5.70 15.06 -5.27
C GLU A 192 -4.47 15.06 -4.34
N GLY A 193 -3.97 13.91 -3.88
CA GLY A 193 -2.77 13.90 -3.02
C GLY A 193 -3.05 13.93 -1.52
N GLU A 194 -4.23 14.40 -1.12
CA GLU A 194 -4.61 14.50 0.29
C GLU A 194 -5.37 13.25 0.72
N ARG A 195 -4.84 12.59 1.76
CA ARG A 195 -5.56 11.51 2.43
C ARG A 195 -6.79 12.08 3.11
N TYR A 196 -7.91 11.38 2.91
CA TYR A 196 -9.05 11.34 3.81
C TYR A 196 -10.01 12.55 3.79
N ARG A 197 -11.08 12.45 3.00
CA ARG A 197 -12.32 13.21 3.22
C ARG A 197 -13.47 12.26 3.49
N ASN A 198 -14.30 12.59 4.49
CA ASN A 198 -15.55 11.87 4.70
C ASN A 198 -16.48 12.11 3.50
N PHE A 199 -16.57 11.11 2.62
CA PHE A 199 -17.30 11.15 1.36
C PHE A 199 -18.79 11.46 1.56
N TRP A 200 -19.34 10.97 2.67
CA TRP A 200 -20.75 11.07 3.04
C TRP A 200 -21.20 12.49 3.42
N LYS A 201 -20.28 13.36 3.85
CA LYS A 201 -20.62 14.76 4.19
C LYS A 201 -21.17 15.58 3.02
N ASN A 202 -20.87 15.19 1.78
CA ASN A 202 -21.39 15.87 0.61
C ASN A 202 -22.83 15.37 0.29
N PRO A 203 -23.84 16.24 0.18
CA PRO A 203 -25.23 15.82 -0.06
C PRO A 203 -25.45 15.00 -1.34
N SER A 204 -24.74 15.33 -2.42
CA SER A 204 -24.85 14.59 -3.69
C SER A 204 -24.26 13.18 -3.57
N ASN A 205 -23.10 13.08 -2.91
CA ASN A 205 -22.48 11.79 -2.60
C ASN A 205 -23.34 10.93 -1.68
N LYS A 206 -23.95 11.54 -0.65
CA LYS A 206 -24.88 10.87 0.26
C LYS A 206 -26.05 10.26 -0.51
N ALA A 207 -26.74 11.06 -1.33
CA ALA A 207 -27.88 10.59 -2.11
C ALA A 207 -27.50 9.45 -3.08
N LEU A 208 -26.31 9.54 -3.69
CA LEU A 208 -25.80 8.48 -4.57
C LEU A 208 -25.51 7.19 -3.78
N THR A 209 -24.90 7.32 -2.60
CA THR A 209 -24.60 6.18 -1.71
C THR A 209 -25.88 5.51 -1.22
N GLU A 210 -26.87 6.29 -0.80
CA GLU A 210 -28.18 5.77 -0.37
C GLU A 210 -28.89 5.02 -1.50
N ARG A 211 -28.81 5.52 -2.74
CA ARG A 211 -29.37 4.82 -3.92
C ARG A 211 -28.66 3.50 -4.19
N ALA A 212 -27.33 3.48 -4.15
CA ALA A 212 -26.54 2.26 -4.33
C ALA A 212 -26.84 1.22 -3.24
N LEU A 213 -26.92 1.68 -1.98
CA LEU A 213 -27.26 0.83 -0.83
C LEU A 213 -28.67 0.23 -0.95
N ALA A 214 -29.65 1.03 -1.37
CA ALA A 214 -31.01 0.54 -1.57
C ALA A 214 -31.09 -0.56 -2.63
N ASN A 215 -30.35 -0.41 -3.74
CA ASN A 215 -30.28 -1.44 -4.78
C ASN A 215 -29.59 -2.72 -4.28
N TYR A 216 -28.50 -2.57 -3.52
CA TYR A 216 -27.81 -3.69 -2.88
C TYR A 216 -28.71 -4.44 -1.88
N ASN A 217 -29.39 -3.73 -0.98
CA ASN A 217 -30.26 -4.37 0.02
C ASN A 217 -31.39 -5.15 -0.65
N LYS A 218 -31.96 -4.60 -1.73
CA LYS A 218 -32.97 -5.30 -2.53
C LYS A 218 -32.45 -6.62 -3.11
N SER A 219 -31.19 -6.68 -3.56
CA SER A 219 -30.62 -7.94 -4.05
C SER A 219 -30.32 -8.93 -2.91
N VAL A 220 -29.85 -8.46 -1.75
CA VAL A 220 -29.61 -9.32 -0.57
C VAL A 220 -30.89 -9.97 -0.06
N GLU A 221 -31.99 -9.21 0.05
CA GLU A 221 -33.29 -9.72 0.49
C GLU A 221 -33.83 -10.82 -0.44
N ASN A 222 -33.53 -10.74 -1.74
CA ASN A 222 -33.97 -11.71 -2.73
C ASN A 222 -33.12 -12.99 -2.77
N PHE A 223 -31.85 -12.94 -2.33
CA PHE A 223 -30.91 -14.05 -2.53
C PHE A 223 -30.38 -14.71 -1.26
N GLY A 224 -30.51 -14.13 -0.06
CA GLY A 224 -30.17 -14.76 1.23
C GLY A 224 -28.68 -15.13 1.48
N GLU A 225 -27.94 -15.50 0.43
CA GLU A 225 -26.56 -16.01 0.42
C GLU A 225 -25.50 -14.92 0.65
N LEU A 226 -25.81 -13.64 0.39
CA LEU A 226 -24.86 -12.54 0.56
C LEU A 226 -24.58 -12.18 2.04
N SER A 227 -25.43 -12.63 2.97
CA SER A 227 -25.33 -12.34 4.40
C SER A 227 -24.08 -12.96 5.06
N HIS A 228 -23.66 -14.14 4.62
CA HIS A 228 -22.52 -14.85 5.20
C HIS A 228 -21.15 -14.23 4.89
N ILE A 229 -21.02 -13.47 3.79
CA ILE A 229 -19.77 -12.78 3.45
C ILE A 229 -19.62 -11.51 4.31
N ALA A 230 -20.73 -10.82 4.61
CA ALA A 230 -20.76 -9.65 5.47
C ALA A 230 -20.50 -9.95 6.95
N GLU A 231 -20.60 -11.21 7.37
CA GLU A 231 -20.40 -11.64 8.76
C GLU A 231 -18.91 -11.84 9.11
N LYS A 232 -18.07 -12.14 8.12
CA LYS A 232 -16.64 -12.41 8.32
C LYS A 232 -15.77 -11.15 8.32
N ASP A 233 -16.19 -10.11 7.60
CA ASP A 233 -15.56 -8.80 7.63
C ASP A 233 -16.25 -7.96 8.72
N GLY A 234 -15.70 -8.00 9.94
CA GLY A 234 -16.09 -7.11 11.03
C GLY A 234 -16.02 -5.62 10.60
N CYS A 235 -16.52 -4.72 11.45
CA CYS A 235 -16.47 -3.27 11.20
C CYS A 235 -14.99 -2.80 11.25
N ARG A 236 -14.28 -3.02 10.13
CA ARG A 236 -12.84 -2.85 9.91
C ARG A 236 -11.95 -3.50 10.99
N ASP A 237 -11.57 -4.76 10.76
CA ASP A 237 -10.61 -5.43 11.64
C ASP A 237 -9.24 -4.74 11.60
N ASP A 238 -8.91 -4.09 12.72
CA ASP A 238 -7.69 -3.34 13.03
C ASP A 238 -6.46 -4.26 13.20
N ILE A 239 -6.59 -5.57 12.94
CA ILE A 239 -5.54 -6.57 13.16
C ILE A 239 -4.31 -6.23 12.32
N PHE A 240 -4.49 -5.86 11.05
CA PHE A 240 -3.37 -5.45 10.20
C PHE A 240 -2.71 -4.14 10.68
N ASP A 241 -3.49 -3.18 11.20
CA ASP A 241 -2.93 -1.91 11.71
C ASP A 241 -2.14 -2.18 13.00
N LYS A 242 -2.63 -3.09 13.84
CA LYS A 242 -1.91 -3.59 15.02
C LYS A 242 -0.61 -4.30 14.65
N VAL A 243 -0.66 -5.20 13.67
CA VAL A 243 0.52 -5.96 13.21
C VAL A 243 1.55 -4.99 12.62
N HIS A 244 1.13 -4.09 11.73
CA HIS A 244 1.99 -3.04 11.16
C HIS A 244 2.63 -2.17 12.24
N SER A 245 1.83 -1.71 13.22
CA SER A 245 2.30 -0.91 14.34
C SER A 245 3.34 -1.65 15.18
N ILE A 246 3.09 -2.93 15.53
CA ILE A 246 4.03 -3.76 16.31
C ILE A 246 5.37 -3.89 15.56
N PHE A 247 5.33 -4.22 14.27
CA PHE A 247 6.55 -4.35 13.45
C PHE A 247 7.30 -3.02 13.34
N SER A 248 6.59 -1.93 13.04
CA SER A 248 7.17 -0.58 12.91
C SER A 248 7.84 -0.13 14.22
N THR A 249 7.17 -0.33 15.36
CA THR A 249 7.72 0.01 16.68
C THR A 249 8.93 -0.85 17.04
N SER A 250 8.87 -2.16 16.77
CA SER A 250 10.00 -3.08 17.04
C SER A 250 11.24 -2.67 16.25
N MET A 251 11.08 -2.27 15.00
CA MET A 251 12.18 -1.77 14.16
C MET A 251 12.73 -0.44 14.65
N PHE A 252 11.87 0.48 15.06
CA PHE A 252 12.32 1.75 15.63
C PHE A 252 13.21 1.51 16.84
N TYR A 253 12.87 0.56 17.71
CA TYR A 253 13.74 0.16 18.82
C TYR A 253 15.04 -0.49 18.37
N LEU A 254 15.03 -1.35 17.35
CA LEU A 254 16.26 -1.95 16.81
C LEU A 254 17.22 -0.89 16.26
N VAL A 255 16.71 0.09 15.51
CA VAL A 255 17.49 1.23 15.01
C VAL A 255 18.10 2.04 16.17
N ILE A 256 17.34 2.30 17.22
CA ILE A 256 17.84 3.00 18.41
C ILE A 256 18.96 2.20 19.09
N ILE A 257 18.77 0.89 19.27
CA ILE A 257 19.76 0.02 19.91
C ILE A 257 21.05 -0.03 19.08
N GLU A 258 20.94 -0.20 17.76
CA GLU A 258 22.09 -0.19 16.85
C GLU A 258 22.83 1.14 16.88
N PHE A 259 22.09 2.26 16.81
CA PHE A 259 22.68 3.60 16.86
C PHE A 259 23.39 3.85 18.20
N ALA A 260 22.78 3.48 19.31
CA ALA A 260 23.40 3.60 20.63
C ALA A 260 24.67 2.75 20.73
N SER A 261 24.63 1.50 20.26
CA SER A 261 25.80 0.61 20.21
C SER A 261 26.93 1.20 19.38
N PHE A 262 26.61 1.75 18.21
CA PHE A 262 27.58 2.42 17.34
C PHE A 262 28.24 3.62 18.04
N MET A 263 27.44 4.49 18.68
CA MET A 263 27.96 5.66 19.38
C MET A 263 28.89 5.29 20.53
N ILE A 264 28.55 4.26 21.31
CA ILE A 264 29.39 3.76 22.40
C ILE A 264 30.74 3.25 21.87
N MET A 265 30.72 2.45 20.80
CA MET A 265 31.95 1.94 20.19
C MET A 265 32.80 3.07 19.58
N ALA A 266 32.19 4.04 18.88
CA ALA A 266 32.89 5.18 18.31
C ALA A 266 33.55 6.07 19.40
N LEU A 267 32.83 6.35 20.49
CA LEU A 267 33.37 7.08 21.64
C LEU A 267 34.57 6.36 22.26
N THR A 268 34.46 5.04 22.42
CA THR A 268 35.56 4.21 22.95
C THR A 268 36.79 4.29 22.06
N LEU A 269 36.62 4.22 20.74
CA LEU A 269 37.72 4.35 19.77
C LEU A 269 38.38 5.74 19.84
N ILE A 270 37.59 6.82 19.93
CA ILE A 270 38.12 8.19 20.03
C ILE A 270 38.95 8.36 21.31
N VAL A 271 38.43 7.94 22.47
CA VAL A 271 39.14 8.02 23.76
C VAL A 271 40.48 7.28 23.70
N LEU A 272 40.48 6.13 23.03
CA LEU A 272 41.66 5.30 22.84
C LEU A 272 42.70 5.95 21.93
N LEU A 273 42.28 6.52 20.80
CA LEU A 273 43.17 7.25 19.88
C LEU A 273 43.79 8.48 20.56
N ILE A 274 43.02 9.18 21.39
CA ILE A 274 43.53 10.30 22.19
C ILE A 274 44.55 9.79 23.22
N SER A 275 44.25 8.70 23.92
CA SER A 275 45.14 8.12 24.93
C SER A 275 46.48 7.71 24.32
N LEU A 276 46.47 7.05 23.16
CA LEU A 276 47.67 6.74 22.38
C LEU A 276 48.48 7.97 22.02
N ALA A 277 47.85 8.98 21.41
CA ALA A 277 48.55 10.19 20.98
C ALA A 277 49.24 10.88 22.18
N ILE A 278 48.61 10.83 23.35
CA ILE A 278 49.20 11.32 24.60
C ILE A 278 50.39 10.45 25.03
N PHE A 279 50.24 9.12 25.04
CA PHE A 279 51.33 8.20 25.40
C PHE A 279 52.53 8.31 24.45
N ASP A 280 52.31 8.37 23.15
CA ASP A 280 53.35 8.51 22.13
C ASP A 280 54.09 9.85 22.29
N LEU A 281 53.36 10.94 22.58
CA LEU A 281 53.93 12.25 22.88
C LEU A 281 54.86 12.22 24.12
N PHE A 282 54.51 11.42 25.14
CA PHE A 282 55.34 11.24 26.32
C PHE A 282 56.47 10.21 26.14
N ALA A 283 56.37 9.31 25.15
CA ALA A 283 57.34 8.26 24.88
C ALA A 283 58.44 8.68 23.89
N THR A 284 58.24 9.74 23.10
CA THR A 284 59.29 10.30 22.24
C THR A 284 60.43 10.93 23.08
N PRO A 285 61.68 10.46 22.97
CA PRO A 285 62.79 11.04 23.70
C PRO A 285 63.13 12.43 23.13
N HIS A 286 63.20 13.44 24.00
CA HIS A 286 63.73 14.76 23.68
C HIS A 286 65.26 14.72 23.51
#